data_AF-A0A6I3KQ53-F1
#
_entry.id   AF-A0A6I3KQ53-F1
#
_cell.length_a   1.000
_cell.length_b   1.000
_cell.length_c   1.000
_cell.angle_alpha   90.00
_cell.angle_beta   90.00
_cell.angle_gamma   90.00
#
_symmetry.space_group_name_H-M   'P 1'
#
loop_
_entity.id
_entity.type
_entity.pdbx_description
1 polymer ?
#
loop_
_entity_poly.entity_id
_entity_poly.type
_entity_poly.pdbx_seq_one_letter_code
_entity_poly.pdbx_strand_id
1 'polypeptide(L)' 'MGLSGWHLLILALVALLVFGGSGRISSIMGDMAKGIKSFKKGLTEDDEDERPEARAPDPRIIDQRPVKSAERDTTKTG' A
#
# COMPACT_ATOMS: atom_id res chain seq x y z
N MET A 1 -29.86 -5.86 -24.29
CA MET A 1 -29.86 -4.76 -23.31
C MET A 1 -28.64 -4.95 -22.42
N GLY A 2 -27.47 -4.61 -22.96
CA GLY A 2 -26.19 -4.94 -22.34
C GLY A 2 -25.96 -4.11 -21.07
N LEU A 3 -25.15 -4.66 -20.16
CA LEU A 3 -24.66 -4.00 -18.96
C LEU A 3 -23.78 -2.80 -19.37
N SER A 4 -24.41 -1.74 -19.87
CA SER A 4 -23.77 -0.46 -20.16
C SER A 4 -23.12 0.03 -18.86
N GLY A 5 -21.92 0.59 -18.93
CA GLY A 5 -21.13 1.02 -17.76
C GLY A 5 -21.92 1.90 -16.77
N TRP A 6 -23.03 2.50 -17.21
CA TRP A 6 -24.01 3.17 -16.36
C TRP A 6 -24.59 2.28 -15.24
N HIS A 7 -24.87 1.00 -15.51
CA HIS A 7 -25.37 0.05 -14.51
C HIS A 7 -24.29 -0.29 -13.48
N LEU A 8 -23.02 -0.44 -13.91
CA LEU A 8 -21.91 -0.68 -12.99
C LEU A 8 -21.66 0.50 -12.06
N LEU A 9 -21.79 1.73 -12.57
CA LEU A 9 -21.69 2.95 -11.76
C LEU A 9 -22.77 2.99 -10.67
N ILE A 10 -24.03 2.70 -11.03
CA ILE A 10 -25.15 2.64 -10.09
C ILE A 10 -24.96 1.54 -9.06
N LEU A 11 -24.50 0.36 -9.50
CA LEU A 11 -24.22 -0.77 -8.60
C LEU A 11 -23.11 -0.45 -7.60
N ALA A 12 -22.04 0.21 -8.05
CA ALA A 12 -20.94 0.66 -7.20
C ALA A 12 -21.41 1.67 -6.14
N LEU A 13 -22.31 2.59 -6.51
CA LEU A 13 -22.88 3.58 -5.58
C LEU A 13 -23.71 2.91 -4.48
N VAL A 14 -24.58 1.96 -4.85
CA VAL A 14 -25.38 1.18 -3.89
C VAL A 14 -24.48 0.32 -3.00
N ALA A 15 -23.47 -0.34 -3.58
CA ALA A 15 -22.50 -1.11 -2.82
C ALA A 15 -21.76 -0.23 -1.80
N LEU A 16 -21.29 0.95 -2.19
CA LEU A 16 -20.63 1.87 -1.26
C LEU A 16 -21.56 2.33 -0.13
N LEU A 17 -22.85 2.51 -0.37
CA LEU A 17 -23.80 2.89 0.67
C LEU A 17 -24.05 1.75 1.69
N VAL A 18 -24.14 0.51 1.21
CA VAL A 18 -24.35 -0.69 2.06
C VAL A 18 -23.08 -1.09 2.79
N PHE A 19 -21.93 -1.04 2.11
CA PHE A 19 -20.64 -1.51 2.63
C PHE A 19 -19.77 -0.39 3.23
N GLY A 20 -20.03 0.88 2.92
CA GLY A 20 -19.22 2.02 3.35
C GLY A 20 -19.35 2.41 4.82
N GLY A 21 -20.43 1.99 5.50
CA GLY A 21 -20.65 2.34 6.91
C GLY A 21 -19.79 1.59 7.93
N SER A 22 -19.14 0.48 7.54
CA SER A 22 -18.51 -0.45 8.49
C SER A 22 -16.98 -0.30 8.62
N GLY A 23 -16.31 0.49 7.78
CA GLY A 23 -14.84 0.66 7.82
C GLY A 23 -14.00 -0.58 7.48
N ARG A 24 -14.57 -1.79 7.56
CA ARG A 24 -13.92 -3.08 7.24
C ARG A 24 -13.49 -3.21 5.78
N ILE A 25 -14.14 -2.47 4.87
CA ILE A 25 -13.85 -2.49 3.44
C ILE A 25 -12.40 -2.09 3.17
N SER A 26 -11.83 -1.14 3.92
CA SER A 26 -10.46 -0.67 3.69
C SER A 26 -9.42 -1.77 3.92
N SER A 27 -9.58 -2.60 4.97
CA SER A 27 -8.65 -3.70 5.23
C SER A 27 -8.76 -4.80 4.18
N ILE A 28 -10.00 -5.18 3.82
CA ILE A 28 -10.26 -6.26 2.85
C ILE A 28 -9.86 -5.83 1.43
N MET A 29 -10.17 -4.59 1.05
CA MET A 29 -9.75 -3.98 -0.23
C MET A 29 -8.21 -3.87 -0.29
N GLY A 30 -7.54 -3.57 0.82
CA GLY A 30 -6.08 -3.52 0.90
C GLY A 30 -5.42 -4.88 0.65
N ASP A 31 -5.95 -5.95 1.24
CA ASP A 31 -5.44 -7.31 1.04
C ASP A 31 -5.77 -7.83 -0.36
N MET A 32 -6.95 -7.50 -0.89
CA MET A 32 -7.34 -7.82 -2.26
C MET A 32 -6.49 -7.07 -3.29
N ALA A 33 -6.17 -5.79 -3.05
CA ALA A 33 -5.29 -4.99 -3.90
C ALA A 33 -3.86 -5.55 -3.94
N LYS A 34 -3.33 -6.04 -2.82
CA LYS A 34 -2.03 -6.74 -2.80
C LYS A 34 -2.06 -8.03 -3.61
N GLY A 35 -3.12 -8.83 -3.47
CA GLY A 35 -3.29 -10.07 -4.24
C GLY A 35 -3.34 -9.83 -5.75
N ILE A 36 -4.13 -8.83 -6.18
CA ILE A 36 -4.23 -8.44 -7.60
C ILE A 36 -2.91 -7.82 -8.10
N LYS A 37 -2.21 -7.01 -7.29
CA LYS A 37 -0.90 -6.42 -7.66
C LYS A 37 0.16 -7.51 -7.84
N SER A 38 0.22 -8.50 -6.96
CA SER A 38 1.16 -9.63 -7.11
C SER A 38 0.81 -10.53 -8.29
N PHE A 39 -0.49 -10.73 -8.57
CA PHE A 39 -0.93 -11.49 -9.74
C PHE A 39 -0.55 -10.77 -11.05
N LYS A 40 -0.79 -9.46 -11.12
CA LYS A 40 -0.37 -8.66 -12.29
C LYS A 40 1.15 -8.59 -12.41
N LYS A 41 1.87 -8.44 -11.30
CA LYS A 41 3.33 -8.47 -11.30
C LYS A 41 3.87 -9.80 -11.80
N GLY A 42 3.32 -10.94 -11.37
CA GLY A 42 3.73 -12.26 -11.86
C GLY A 42 3.40 -12.49 -13.35
N LEU A 43 2.31 -11.93 -13.85
CA LEU A 43 1.98 -11.95 -15.29
C LEU A 43 2.90 -11.05 -16.12
N THR A 44 3.29 -9.89 -15.58
CA THR A 44 4.17 -8.93 -16.27
C THR A 44 5.64 -9.30 -16.12
N GLU A 45 6.06 -10.01 -15.07
CA GLU A 45 7.43 -10.55 -14.92
C GLU A 45 7.76 -11.61 -15.98
N ASP A 46 6.76 -12.31 -16.55
CA ASP A 46 6.96 -13.19 -17.71
C ASP A 46 7.14 -12.42 -19.04
N ASP A 47 6.71 -11.14 -19.09
CA ASP A 47 6.76 -10.30 -20.31
C ASP A 47 7.85 -9.19 -20.25
N GLU A 48 8.26 -8.76 -19.07
CA GLU A 48 9.18 -7.63 -18.85
C GLU A 48 10.16 -7.91 -17.69
N ASP A 49 11.17 -8.76 -17.93
CA ASP A 49 12.45 -8.60 -17.22
C ASP A 49 12.89 -7.11 -17.38
N GLU A 50 13.18 -6.41 -16.27
CA GLU A 50 13.86 -5.09 -16.18
C GLU A 50 13.10 -3.82 -15.73
N ARG A 51 11.96 -3.85 -15.02
CA ARG A 51 11.47 -2.64 -14.32
C ARG A 51 11.21 -2.80 -12.81
N PRO A 52 12.02 -2.17 -11.93
CA PRO A 52 11.75 -2.13 -10.49
C PRO A 52 10.69 -1.04 -10.20
N GLU A 53 9.42 -1.30 -10.47
CA GLU A 53 8.37 -0.30 -10.22
C GLU A 53 7.70 -0.40 -8.83
N ALA A 54 7.88 0.72 -8.12
CA ALA A 54 6.99 1.30 -7.13
C ALA A 54 6.76 0.47 -5.84
N ARG A 55 7.79 0.55 -4.97
CA ARG A 55 7.63 0.52 -3.52
C ARG A 55 6.62 1.62 -3.15
N ALA A 56 5.40 1.24 -2.78
CA ALA A 56 4.48 2.15 -2.13
C ALA A 56 5.19 2.76 -0.90
N PRO A 57 5.01 4.06 -0.59
CA PRO A 57 5.68 4.68 0.54
C PRO A 57 5.24 3.96 1.81
N ASP A 58 6.21 3.33 2.47
CA ASP A 58 6.05 2.68 3.76
C ASP A 58 5.73 3.78 4.80
N PRO A 59 4.51 3.85 5.37
CA PRO A 59 4.19 4.88 6.36
C PRO A 59 4.76 4.57 7.75
N ARG A 60 5.67 3.59 7.90
CA ARG A 60 6.11 3.11 9.21
C ARG A 60 7.62 2.97 9.32
N ILE A 61 8.32 4.10 9.26
CA ILE A 61 9.61 4.23 9.97
C ILE A 61 9.51 5.46 10.88
N ILE A 62 8.62 5.37 11.86
CA ILE A 62 8.79 6.04 13.16
C ILE A 62 9.29 4.95 14.11
N ASP A 63 10.39 4.30 13.72
CA ASP A 63 11.20 3.51 14.65
C ASP A 63 12.11 4.51 15.35
N GLN A 64 11.67 4.88 16.55
CA GLN A 64 12.49 5.57 17.54
C GLN A 64 13.77 4.76 17.74
N ARG A 65 14.88 5.19 17.10
CA ARG A 65 16.19 4.61 17.40
C ARG A 65 16.51 4.84 18.87
N PRO A 66 16.93 3.80 19.61
CA PRO A 66 17.33 3.94 20.99
C PRO A 66 18.57 4.84 21.09
N VAL A 67 18.58 5.65 22.14
CA VAL A 67 19.65 6.53 22.58
C VAL A 67 21.03 5.90 22.36
N LYS A 68 21.83 6.49 21.46
CA LYS A 68 23.28 6.26 21.42
C LYS A 68 24.01 7.53 20.98
N SER A 69 24.10 8.48 21.91
CA SER A 69 25.27 9.35 22.06
C SER A 69 25.90 8.93 23.40
N ALA A 70 26.71 7.87 23.45
CA ALA A 70 28.13 7.90 23.08
C ALA A 70 28.87 9.06 23.77
N GLU A 71 28.96 8.94 25.09
CA GLU A 71 30.19 9.19 25.83
C GLU A 71 31.43 8.91 24.97
N ARG A 72 32.15 9.98 24.62
CA ARG A 72 33.54 9.96 24.14
C ARG A 72 34.21 11.25 24.57
N ASP A 73 35.07 11.11 25.58
CA ASP A 73 36.38 11.74 25.67
C ASP A 73 36.51 13.17 25.13
N THR A 74 36.33 14.15 26.01
CA THR A 74 37.02 15.44 25.92
C THR A 74 38.14 15.42 26.96
N THR A 75 39.31 14.92 26.54
CA THR A 75 40.58 15.15 27.20
C THR A 75 41.54 15.81 26.21
N LYS A 76 41.88 17.08 26.52
CA LYS A 76 43.15 17.77 26.26
C LYS A 76 43.39 18.40 24.88
N THR A 77 43.35 19.75 24.83
CA THR A 77 44.49 20.64 24.51
C THR A 77 43.97 22.03 24.10
N GLY A 78 44.37 23.07 24.84
CA GLY A 78 44.08 24.48 24.56
C GLY A 78 43.97 25.30 25.83
#